data_AF-A0A0M9WTU1-F1
#
_entry.id   AF-A0A0M9WTU1-F1
#
_cell.length_a   1.000
_cell.length_b   1.000
_cell.length_c   1.000
_cell.angle_alpha   90.00
_cell.angle_beta   90.00
_cell.angle_gamma   90.00
#
_symmetry.space_group_name_H-M   'P 1'
#
loop_
_entity.id
_entity.type
_entity.pdbx_description
1 polymer ?
#
loop_
_entity_poly.entity_id
_entity_poly.type
_entity_poly.pdbx_seq_one_letter_code
_entity_poly.pdbx_strand_id
1 'polypeptide(L)'
;MERVKNLKDNAMLKINTYLWVEWDFEKNNVSELNVYDTTKSSGKVAWWICPKCKSSYDATVNQRRKGQKCPYCSGRRVNDTNSLVSLRPTIASEWIESIGINLTPNDVTCGSKYKVRWKCDFGHEWVASIDRRTRGDGCPYCNGGTNLILKGVNDMWTTNLDLAKLLENPEDGYKYKQTSGKKVIWRCPDCETTISKKISDVKWQGLYCPVCSDGVSLGEKIMYCLLKELNIDFDYDSAKYWSQGKRYDFYIPSHKMIIEVHGLQHYKESFERIGGKTLLEEQENDKYKKQLAKENGTMTYIEVDAKKSNFEYIKNSILSTDIVKFFNFEADVFNEISFEIKKGFTSRAWEMWNSGKSINEISEELKLHDTTIRRYLELGYSLGKCSFKIKQR
;
A
#
# COMPACT_ATOMS: atom_id res chain seq x y z
N MET A 1 -61.31 -16.44 -19.03
CA MET A 1 -61.74 -16.50 -17.61
C MET A 1 -62.82 -17.54 -17.35
N GLU A 2 -63.72 -17.82 -18.29
CA GLU A 2 -64.82 -18.79 -18.12
C GLU A 2 -64.36 -20.24 -17.90
N ARG A 3 -63.30 -20.69 -18.60
CA ARG A 3 -62.69 -22.02 -18.41
C ARG A 3 -62.08 -22.26 -17.01
N VAL A 4 -61.70 -21.20 -16.27
CA VAL A 4 -61.13 -21.32 -14.93
C VAL A 4 -62.22 -21.54 -13.87
N LYS A 5 -63.43 -21.01 -14.09
CA LYS A 5 -64.57 -21.15 -13.16
C LYS A 5 -64.98 -22.61 -12.96
N ASN A 6 -64.86 -23.43 -14.01
CA ASN A 6 -65.29 -24.84 -14.03
C ASN A 6 -64.20 -25.84 -13.61
N LEU A 7 -63.02 -25.38 -13.14
CA LEU A 7 -61.96 -26.28 -12.69
C LEU A 7 -62.26 -26.87 -11.29
N LYS A 8 -61.65 -28.02 -10.96
CA LYS A 8 -61.70 -28.59 -9.60
C LYS A 8 -61.12 -27.59 -8.58
N ASP A 9 -61.66 -27.51 -7.36
CA ASP A 9 -61.23 -26.53 -6.33
C ASP A 9 -59.74 -26.63 -5.96
N ASN A 10 -59.15 -27.81 -6.12
CA ASN A 10 -57.73 -28.05 -5.89
C ASN A 10 -56.84 -27.86 -7.13
N ALA A 11 -57.41 -27.47 -8.28
CA ALA A 11 -56.66 -27.21 -9.50
C ALA A 11 -55.69 -26.05 -9.31
N MET A 12 -54.49 -26.17 -9.89
CA MET A 12 -53.44 -25.16 -9.77
C MET A 12 -53.90 -23.78 -10.28
N LEU A 13 -54.55 -23.75 -11.45
CA LEU A 13 -55.00 -22.51 -12.08
C LEU A 13 -56.12 -21.78 -11.32
N LYS A 14 -56.83 -22.45 -10.40
CA LYS A 14 -57.82 -21.78 -9.51
C LYS A 14 -57.15 -20.89 -8.46
N ILE A 15 -55.93 -21.23 -8.05
CA ILE A 15 -55.17 -20.46 -7.06
C ILE A 15 -54.27 -19.44 -7.74
N ASN A 16 -53.64 -19.85 -8.83
CA ASN A 16 -52.68 -19.02 -9.54
C ASN A 16 -52.94 -19.07 -11.05
N THR A 17 -53.82 -18.18 -11.50
CA THR A 17 -54.37 -18.14 -12.86
C THR A 17 -53.33 -17.80 -13.94
N TYR A 18 -52.24 -17.10 -13.57
CA TYR A 18 -51.22 -16.68 -14.52
C TYR A 18 -50.19 -17.78 -14.84
N LEU A 19 -50.12 -18.86 -14.06
CA LEU A 19 -49.19 -19.98 -14.31
C LEU A 19 -49.41 -20.65 -15.67
N TRP A 20 -50.60 -20.49 -16.25
CA TRP A 20 -50.90 -20.94 -17.61
C TRP A 20 -49.98 -20.30 -18.67
N VAL A 21 -49.56 -19.04 -18.46
CA VAL A 21 -48.71 -18.29 -19.42
C VAL A 21 -47.31 -18.88 -19.47
N GLU A 22 -46.87 -19.46 -18.36
CA GLU A 22 -45.57 -20.08 -18.24
C GLU A 22 -45.61 -21.58 -18.53
N TRP A 23 -46.73 -22.15 -18.97
CA TRP A 23 -46.82 -23.57 -19.28
C TRP A 23 -46.23 -23.87 -20.67
N ASP A 24 -45.29 -24.81 -20.74
CA ASP A 24 -44.77 -25.29 -22.03
C ASP A 24 -45.73 -26.34 -22.60
N PHE A 25 -46.63 -25.93 -23.49
CA PHE A 25 -47.64 -26.84 -24.06
C PHE A 25 -47.02 -27.97 -24.86
N GLU A 26 -46.01 -27.69 -25.68
CA GLU A 26 -45.39 -28.69 -26.55
C GLU A 26 -44.76 -29.81 -25.71
N LYS A 27 -43.95 -29.47 -24.71
CA LYS A 27 -43.27 -30.49 -23.90
C LYS A 27 -44.19 -31.21 -22.92
N ASN A 28 -45.17 -30.51 -22.35
CA ASN A 28 -46.10 -31.15 -21.41
C ASN A 28 -47.12 -32.04 -22.10
N ASN A 29 -47.48 -31.77 -23.37
CA ASN A 29 -48.32 -32.66 -24.17
C ASN A 29 -47.64 -34.02 -24.39
N VAL A 30 -46.31 -34.04 -24.60
CA VAL A 30 -45.53 -35.30 -24.70
C VAL A 30 -45.57 -36.11 -23.40
N SER A 31 -45.66 -35.42 -22.25
CA SER A 31 -45.75 -36.06 -20.92
C SER A 31 -47.20 -36.32 -20.49
N GLU A 32 -48.18 -36.12 -21.38
CA GLU A 32 -49.62 -36.23 -21.12
C GLU A 32 -50.08 -35.43 -19.88
N LEU A 33 -49.42 -34.28 -19.61
CA LEU A 33 -49.78 -33.39 -18.51
C LEU A 33 -50.68 -32.27 -19.00
N ASN A 34 -51.86 -32.18 -18.40
CA ASN A 34 -52.83 -31.15 -18.72
C ASN A 34 -52.84 -30.05 -17.65
N VAL A 35 -52.64 -28.80 -18.09
CA VAL A 35 -52.60 -27.62 -17.22
C VAL A 35 -53.94 -27.38 -16.49
N TYR A 36 -55.06 -27.86 -17.04
CA TYR A 36 -56.40 -27.64 -16.50
C TYR A 36 -56.82 -28.65 -15.42
N ASP A 37 -56.28 -29.87 -15.40
CA ASP A 37 -56.60 -30.89 -14.39
C ASP A 37 -55.54 -31.06 -13.29
N THR A 38 -54.36 -30.47 -13.50
CA THR A 38 -53.23 -30.55 -12.58
C THR A 38 -53.50 -29.84 -11.25
N THR A 39 -53.29 -30.56 -10.15
CA THR A 39 -53.58 -30.06 -8.80
C THR A 39 -52.45 -29.23 -8.21
N LYS A 40 -52.80 -28.27 -7.34
CA LYS A 40 -51.91 -27.27 -6.72
C LYS A 40 -50.70 -27.81 -5.93
N SER A 41 -50.79 -29.05 -5.46
CA SER A 41 -49.76 -29.70 -4.63
C SER A 41 -49.10 -30.88 -5.33
N SER A 42 -49.33 -31.03 -6.64
CA SER A 42 -48.78 -32.13 -7.42
C SER A 42 -47.25 -32.14 -7.36
N GLY A 43 -46.69 -33.32 -7.07
CA GLY A 43 -45.26 -33.59 -7.15
C GLY A 43 -44.77 -33.89 -8.57
N LYS A 44 -45.67 -33.93 -9.56
CA LYS A 44 -45.29 -34.18 -10.96
C LYS A 44 -44.41 -33.04 -11.48
N VAL A 45 -43.39 -33.42 -12.24
CA VAL A 45 -42.51 -32.49 -12.96
C VAL A 45 -43.24 -32.03 -14.21
N ALA A 46 -43.37 -30.72 -14.38
CA ALA A 46 -43.90 -30.11 -15.59
C ALA A 46 -42.84 -29.18 -16.20
N TRP A 47 -42.99 -28.88 -17.48
CA TRP A 47 -42.16 -27.95 -18.22
C TRP A 47 -42.75 -26.55 -18.18
N TRP A 48 -41.90 -25.57 -17.91
CA TRP A 48 -42.28 -24.17 -17.74
C TRP A 48 -41.43 -23.27 -18.64
N ILE A 49 -42.04 -22.28 -19.27
CA ILE A 49 -41.35 -21.24 -20.06
C ILE A 49 -41.09 -20.04 -19.16
N CYS A 50 -39.83 -19.70 -18.98
CA CYS A 50 -39.48 -18.50 -18.22
C CYS A 50 -39.89 -17.23 -18.99
N PRO A 51 -40.67 -16.31 -18.40
CA PRO A 51 -41.07 -15.08 -19.09
C PRO A 51 -39.89 -14.15 -19.40
N LYS A 52 -38.79 -14.25 -18.63
CA LYS A 52 -37.59 -13.41 -18.77
C LYS A 52 -36.63 -13.92 -19.84
N CYS A 53 -36.15 -15.16 -19.71
CA CYS A 53 -35.15 -15.71 -20.64
C CYS A 53 -35.73 -16.58 -21.76
N LYS A 54 -37.06 -16.75 -21.80
CA LYS A 54 -37.80 -17.56 -22.78
C LYS A 54 -37.44 -19.04 -22.85
N SER A 55 -36.47 -19.49 -22.06
CA SER A 55 -36.11 -20.90 -21.98
C SER A 55 -37.14 -21.72 -21.23
N SER A 56 -37.36 -22.92 -21.77
CA SER A 56 -38.15 -23.98 -21.16
C SER A 56 -37.33 -24.74 -20.10
N TYR A 57 -37.90 -24.98 -18.93
CA TYR A 57 -37.26 -25.69 -17.82
C TYR A 57 -38.22 -26.59 -17.07
N ASP A 58 -37.72 -27.71 -16.55
CA ASP A 58 -38.44 -28.60 -15.65
C ASP A 58 -38.51 -28.04 -14.22
N ALA A 59 -39.69 -28.13 -13.61
CA ALA A 59 -39.90 -27.95 -12.18
C ALA A 59 -41.17 -28.67 -11.73
N THR A 60 -41.23 -29.08 -10.46
CA THR A 60 -42.48 -29.65 -9.93
C THR A 60 -43.56 -28.58 -9.83
N VAL A 61 -44.81 -28.97 -10.07
CA VAL A 61 -45.98 -28.08 -9.99
C VAL A 61 -46.06 -27.38 -8.63
N ASN A 62 -45.89 -28.13 -7.54
CA ASN A 62 -45.90 -27.58 -6.18
C ASN A 62 -44.77 -26.55 -5.96
N GLN A 63 -43.55 -26.82 -6.43
CA GLN A 63 -42.43 -25.89 -6.26
C GLN A 63 -42.58 -24.65 -7.14
N ARG A 64 -43.05 -24.78 -8.39
CA ARG A 64 -43.34 -23.63 -9.25
C ARG A 64 -44.41 -22.74 -8.61
N ARG A 65 -45.48 -23.33 -8.08
CA ARG A 65 -46.54 -22.61 -7.36
C ARG A 65 -46.00 -21.86 -6.14
N LYS A 66 -45.04 -22.43 -5.41
CA LYS A 66 -44.34 -21.79 -4.29
C LYS A 66 -43.34 -20.69 -4.72
N GLY A 67 -43.22 -20.40 -6.01
CA GLY A 67 -42.37 -19.32 -6.52
C GLY A 67 -40.93 -19.71 -6.81
N GLN A 68 -40.64 -20.99 -7.09
CA GLN A 68 -39.31 -21.41 -7.52
C GLN A 68 -38.84 -20.58 -8.72
N LYS A 69 -37.66 -19.97 -8.59
CA LYS A 69 -37.04 -19.16 -9.65
C LYS A 69 -36.56 -20.04 -10.80
N CYS A 70 -36.62 -19.50 -12.02
CA CYS A 70 -36.06 -20.15 -13.20
C CYS A 70 -34.58 -20.52 -12.98
N PRO A 71 -34.16 -21.77 -13.27
CA PRO A 71 -32.79 -22.23 -13.03
C PRO A 71 -31.75 -21.50 -13.91
N TYR A 72 -32.14 -21.03 -15.09
CA TYR A 72 -31.28 -20.22 -15.96
C TYR A 72 -31.10 -18.80 -15.39
N CYS A 73 -32.21 -18.11 -15.11
CA CYS A 73 -32.15 -16.74 -14.57
C CYS A 73 -31.46 -16.65 -13.20
N SER A 74 -31.46 -17.74 -12.43
CA SER A 74 -30.75 -17.84 -11.14
C SER A 74 -29.31 -18.31 -11.26
N GLY A 75 -28.82 -18.59 -12.47
CA GLY A 75 -27.45 -19.01 -12.75
C GLY A 75 -27.12 -20.46 -12.36
N ARG A 76 -28.13 -21.28 -12.04
CA ARG A 76 -27.97 -22.71 -11.70
C ARG A 76 -27.80 -23.61 -12.92
N ARG A 77 -28.35 -23.19 -14.05
CA ARG A 77 -28.18 -23.82 -15.38
C ARG A 77 -27.76 -22.76 -16.38
N VAL A 78 -27.12 -23.16 -17.46
CA VAL A 78 -26.61 -22.26 -18.51
C VAL A 78 -27.54 -22.29 -19.72
N ASN A 79 -27.75 -21.12 -20.32
CA ASN A 79 -28.37 -20.92 -21.61
C ASN A 79 -27.70 -19.75 -22.35
N ASP A 80 -28.17 -19.51 -23.56
CA ASP A 80 -27.83 -18.38 -24.42
C ASP A 80 -28.01 -17.00 -23.78
N THR A 81 -28.86 -16.84 -22.76
CA THR A 81 -29.08 -15.54 -22.10
C THR A 81 -28.17 -15.25 -20.91
N ASN A 82 -27.51 -16.28 -20.36
CA ASN A 82 -26.75 -16.16 -19.10
C ASN A 82 -25.32 -16.74 -19.16
N SER A 83 -24.92 -17.27 -20.31
CA SER A 83 -23.57 -17.76 -20.53
C SER A 83 -22.55 -16.63 -20.40
N LEU A 84 -21.28 -17.00 -20.18
CA LEU A 84 -20.18 -16.05 -20.08
C LEU A 84 -20.06 -15.22 -21.36
N VAL A 85 -20.16 -15.86 -22.53
CA VAL A 85 -20.06 -15.15 -23.82
C VAL A 85 -21.20 -14.15 -24.02
N SER A 86 -22.41 -14.49 -23.61
CA SER A 86 -23.57 -13.60 -23.78
C SER A 86 -23.56 -12.41 -22.81
N LEU A 87 -23.09 -12.61 -21.58
CA LEU A 87 -23.07 -11.54 -20.57
C LEU A 87 -21.77 -10.73 -20.54
N ARG A 88 -20.66 -11.31 -20.98
CA ARG A 88 -19.30 -10.75 -20.89
C ARG A 88 -18.45 -11.16 -22.12
N PRO A 89 -18.81 -10.71 -23.34
CA PRO A 89 -18.12 -11.12 -24.57
C PRO A 89 -16.62 -10.75 -24.56
N THR A 90 -16.26 -9.60 -23.98
CA THR A 90 -14.86 -9.16 -23.85
C THR A 90 -14.03 -10.03 -22.92
N ILE A 91 -14.65 -10.62 -21.89
CA ILE A 91 -13.95 -11.58 -21.02
C ILE A 91 -13.88 -12.94 -21.71
N ALA A 92 -14.96 -13.35 -22.39
CA ALA A 92 -14.98 -14.60 -23.14
C ALA A 92 -13.90 -14.65 -24.24
N SER A 93 -13.55 -13.52 -24.86
CA SER A 93 -12.45 -13.45 -25.85
C SER A 93 -11.06 -13.67 -25.26
N GLU A 94 -10.88 -13.52 -23.94
CA GLU A 94 -9.62 -13.82 -23.26
C GLU A 94 -9.47 -15.33 -22.92
N TRP A 95 -10.51 -16.13 -23.13
CA TRP A 95 -10.50 -17.55 -22.80
C TRP A 95 -9.60 -18.35 -23.75
N ILE A 96 -8.67 -19.13 -23.20
CA ILE A 96 -7.89 -20.12 -23.97
C ILE A 96 -8.50 -21.51 -23.83
N GLU A 97 -8.50 -22.06 -22.61
CA GLU A 97 -8.94 -23.44 -22.33
C GLU A 97 -9.42 -23.60 -20.87
N SER A 98 -10.35 -24.53 -20.64
CA SER A 98 -10.72 -24.96 -19.29
C SER A 98 -9.74 -25.97 -18.72
N ILE A 99 -9.49 -25.90 -17.41
CA ILE A 99 -8.54 -26.79 -16.72
C ILE A 99 -9.28 -28.00 -16.14
N GLY A 100 -8.89 -29.19 -16.57
CA GLY A 100 -9.38 -30.48 -16.03
C GLY A 100 -10.80 -30.88 -16.47
N ILE A 101 -11.39 -30.13 -17.40
CA ILE A 101 -12.69 -30.41 -18.01
C ILE A 101 -12.71 -29.79 -19.42
N ASN A 102 -13.61 -30.25 -20.30
CA ASN A 102 -13.81 -29.68 -21.63
C ASN A 102 -15.08 -28.82 -21.64
N LEU A 103 -14.94 -27.51 -21.35
CA LEU A 103 -16.02 -26.53 -21.36
C LEU A 103 -15.64 -25.35 -22.26
N THR A 104 -16.65 -24.73 -22.85
CA THR A 104 -16.53 -23.49 -23.62
C THR A 104 -17.14 -22.31 -22.86
N PRO A 105 -16.89 -21.05 -23.28
CA PRO A 105 -17.59 -19.88 -22.73
C PRO A 105 -19.12 -19.92 -22.85
N ASN A 106 -19.69 -20.77 -23.72
CA ASN A 106 -21.13 -20.98 -23.81
C ASN A 106 -21.68 -21.87 -22.69
N ASP A 107 -20.85 -22.69 -22.06
CA ASP A 107 -21.27 -23.76 -21.14
C ASP A 107 -21.22 -23.34 -19.66
N VAL A 108 -20.87 -22.08 -19.39
CA VAL A 108 -20.60 -21.57 -18.04
C VAL A 108 -21.26 -20.22 -17.79
N THR A 109 -21.71 -19.98 -16.57
CA THR A 109 -22.14 -18.64 -16.12
C THR A 109 -20.96 -17.85 -15.59
N CYS A 110 -21.13 -16.52 -15.48
CA CYS A 110 -20.13 -15.65 -14.85
C CYS A 110 -19.79 -16.06 -13.41
N GLY A 111 -20.70 -16.68 -12.66
CA GLY A 111 -20.49 -17.11 -11.28
C GLY A 111 -19.79 -18.46 -11.12
N SER A 112 -19.35 -19.08 -12.21
CA SER A 112 -18.75 -20.41 -12.19
C SER A 112 -17.38 -20.43 -11.50
N LYS A 113 -17.14 -21.49 -10.72
CA LYS A 113 -15.86 -21.70 -10.02
C LYS A 113 -14.84 -22.51 -10.83
N TYR A 114 -15.19 -22.94 -12.05
CA TYR A 114 -14.24 -23.64 -12.91
C TYR A 114 -13.04 -22.75 -13.24
N LYS A 115 -11.86 -23.37 -13.31
CA LYS A 115 -10.61 -22.71 -13.65
C LYS A 115 -10.37 -22.74 -15.15
N VAL A 116 -9.86 -21.62 -15.66
CA VAL A 116 -9.62 -21.36 -17.07
C VAL A 116 -8.24 -20.73 -17.21
N ARG A 117 -7.55 -21.07 -18.28
CA ARG A 117 -6.36 -20.35 -18.75
C ARG A 117 -6.84 -19.14 -19.57
N TRP A 118 -6.44 -17.95 -19.16
CA TRP A 118 -6.79 -16.67 -19.76
C TRP A 118 -5.59 -16.05 -20.46
N LYS A 119 -5.84 -15.19 -21.45
CA LYS A 119 -4.83 -14.37 -22.13
C LYS A 119 -5.31 -12.93 -22.24
N CYS A 120 -4.49 -11.97 -21.80
CA CYS A 120 -4.80 -10.56 -21.97
C CYS A 120 -4.28 -10.02 -23.30
N ASP A 121 -4.65 -8.78 -23.61
CA ASP A 121 -4.23 -8.09 -24.84
C ASP A 121 -2.71 -7.95 -24.98
N PHE A 122 -1.97 -7.95 -23.86
CA PHE A 122 -0.50 -7.92 -23.83
C PHE A 122 0.13 -9.31 -24.01
N GLY A 123 -0.68 -10.35 -24.25
CA GLY A 123 -0.23 -11.71 -24.51
C GLY A 123 0.10 -12.55 -23.28
N HIS A 124 -0.03 -12.01 -22.07
CA HIS A 124 0.24 -12.78 -20.85
C HIS A 124 -0.83 -13.84 -20.60
N GLU A 125 -0.39 -15.03 -20.23
CA GLU A 125 -1.28 -16.14 -19.87
C GLU A 125 -1.30 -16.40 -18.36
N TRP A 126 -2.47 -16.66 -17.79
CA TRP A 126 -2.60 -17.03 -16.38
C TRP A 126 -3.83 -17.92 -16.12
N VAL A 127 -3.83 -18.63 -14.99
CA VAL A 127 -4.97 -19.46 -14.57
C VAL A 127 -5.77 -18.75 -13.50
N ALA A 128 -7.08 -18.61 -13.71
CA ALA A 128 -8.02 -18.05 -12.73
C ALA A 128 -9.41 -18.70 -12.87
N SER A 129 -10.21 -18.64 -11.81
CA SER A 129 -11.62 -19.05 -11.88
C SER A 129 -12.47 -18.00 -12.58
N ILE A 130 -13.52 -18.45 -13.28
CA ILE A 130 -14.41 -17.57 -14.07
C ILE A 130 -15.06 -16.50 -13.19
N ASP A 131 -15.52 -16.88 -12.00
CA ASP A 131 -16.13 -15.97 -11.03
C ASP A 131 -15.19 -14.86 -10.54
N ARG A 132 -13.90 -15.13 -10.41
CA ARG A 132 -12.89 -14.12 -10.08
C ARG A 132 -12.63 -13.20 -11.26
N ARG A 133 -12.38 -13.78 -12.44
CA ARG A 133 -12.14 -13.03 -13.68
C ARG A 133 -13.29 -12.07 -13.98
N THR A 134 -14.53 -12.52 -13.84
CA THR A 134 -15.72 -11.71 -14.13
C THR A 134 -16.02 -10.64 -13.07
N ARG A 135 -15.52 -10.79 -11.84
CA ARG A 135 -15.62 -9.77 -10.77
C ARG A 135 -14.62 -8.63 -10.91
N GLY A 136 -13.67 -8.72 -11.83
CA GLY A 136 -12.69 -7.67 -12.11
C GLY A 136 -11.24 -8.06 -11.84
N ASP A 137 -10.96 -9.29 -11.36
CA ASP A 137 -9.59 -9.79 -11.26
C ASP A 137 -9.03 -9.92 -12.69
N GLY A 138 -8.12 -9.01 -13.06
CA GLY A 138 -7.51 -8.97 -14.38
C GLY A 138 -6.22 -9.79 -14.47
N CYS A 139 -5.48 -9.57 -15.55
CA CYS A 139 -4.16 -10.16 -15.73
C CYS A 139 -3.25 -9.83 -14.53
N PRO A 140 -2.65 -10.82 -13.86
CA PRO A 140 -1.81 -10.60 -12.69
C PRO A 140 -0.56 -9.78 -12.99
N TYR A 141 -0.12 -9.80 -14.25
CA TYR A 141 1.07 -9.08 -14.72
C TYR A 141 0.76 -7.62 -15.09
N CYS A 142 -0.41 -7.37 -15.69
CA CYS A 142 -0.83 -6.01 -16.09
C CYS A 142 -1.48 -5.23 -14.95
N ASN A 143 -2.36 -5.88 -14.17
CA ASN A 143 -3.03 -5.26 -13.04
C ASN A 143 -2.24 -5.57 -11.77
N GLY A 144 -1.64 -4.52 -11.19
CA GLY A 144 -0.75 -4.57 -10.02
C GLY A 144 -1.34 -5.09 -8.71
N GLY A 145 -2.48 -5.79 -8.74
CA GLY A 145 -3.11 -6.47 -7.61
C GLY A 145 -2.39 -7.76 -7.19
N THR A 146 -1.60 -8.39 -8.06
CA THR A 146 -0.79 -9.55 -7.67
C THR A 146 0.68 -9.19 -7.44
N ASN A 147 1.38 -10.00 -6.64
CA ASN A 147 2.83 -9.87 -6.38
C ASN A 147 3.69 -10.57 -7.45
N LEU A 148 3.09 -11.02 -8.56
CA LEU A 148 3.83 -11.70 -9.62
C LEU A 148 4.61 -10.70 -10.47
N ILE A 149 5.91 -10.90 -10.56
CA ILE A 149 6.83 -10.07 -11.34
C ILE A 149 7.28 -10.83 -12.57
N LEU A 150 7.17 -10.18 -13.72
CA LEU A 150 7.69 -10.58 -15.01
C LEU A 150 8.71 -9.55 -15.46
N LYS A 151 9.96 -9.99 -15.55
CA LYS A 151 11.10 -9.17 -15.99
C LYS A 151 10.86 -8.65 -17.42
N GLY A 152 11.12 -7.37 -17.63
CA GLY A 152 10.87 -6.66 -18.89
C GLY A 152 9.43 -6.17 -19.05
N VAL A 153 8.57 -6.36 -18.03
CA VAL A 153 7.14 -5.98 -18.11
C VAL A 153 6.73 -5.13 -16.92
N ASN A 154 6.74 -5.70 -15.71
CA ASN A 154 6.17 -5.05 -14.53
C ASN A 154 7.13 -4.96 -13.34
N ASP A 155 8.41 -5.26 -13.58
CA ASP A 155 9.50 -5.02 -12.64
C ASP A 155 9.85 -3.52 -12.54
N MET A 156 10.60 -3.14 -11.52
CA MET A 156 10.94 -1.76 -11.25
C MET A 156 11.88 -1.15 -12.30
N TRP A 157 12.85 -1.91 -12.82
CA TRP A 157 13.74 -1.41 -13.89
C TRP A 157 12.95 -1.02 -15.13
N THR A 158 11.96 -1.83 -15.49
CA THR A 158 11.08 -1.56 -16.64
C THR A 158 10.13 -0.40 -16.38
N THR A 159 9.51 -0.36 -15.19
CA THR A 159 8.40 0.56 -14.91
C THR A 159 8.81 1.89 -14.27
N ASN A 160 10.00 1.97 -13.67
CA ASN A 160 10.54 3.16 -13.01
C ASN A 160 12.07 3.07 -12.85
N LEU A 161 12.78 3.41 -13.92
CA LEU A 161 14.24 3.38 -14.00
C LEU A 161 14.91 4.22 -12.91
N ASP A 162 14.42 5.43 -12.66
CA ASP A 162 15.06 6.35 -11.72
C ASP A 162 14.90 5.90 -10.26
N LEU A 163 13.77 5.30 -9.90
CA LEU A 163 13.61 4.65 -8.61
C LEU A 163 14.54 3.43 -8.47
N ALA A 164 14.64 2.59 -9.51
CA ALA A 164 15.47 1.40 -9.49
C ALA A 164 16.97 1.72 -9.33
N LYS A 165 17.46 2.84 -9.91
CA LYS A 165 18.84 3.32 -9.74
C LYS A 165 19.21 3.63 -8.28
N LEU A 166 18.23 3.88 -7.41
CA LEU A 166 18.46 4.16 -5.99
C LEU A 166 18.61 2.89 -5.14
N LEU A 167 18.40 1.71 -5.71
CA LEU A 167 18.56 0.45 -4.98
C LEU A 167 20.03 0.18 -4.69
N GLU A 168 20.34 -0.23 -3.46
CA GLU A 168 21.68 -0.72 -3.10
C GLU A 168 22.02 -2.00 -3.88
N ASN A 169 21.04 -2.89 -4.03
CA ASN A 169 21.15 -4.10 -4.82
C ASN A 169 20.32 -3.98 -6.12
N PRO A 170 20.96 -3.81 -7.29
CA PRO A 170 20.26 -3.73 -8.58
C PRO A 170 19.32 -4.90 -8.87
N GLU A 171 19.60 -6.10 -8.36
CA GLU A 171 18.76 -7.29 -8.60
C GLU A 171 17.36 -7.15 -8.00
N ASP A 172 17.20 -6.35 -6.95
CA ASP A 172 15.88 -6.13 -6.34
C ASP A 172 14.93 -5.38 -7.29
N GLY A 173 15.47 -4.62 -8.25
CA GLY A 173 14.68 -3.94 -9.26
C GLY A 173 13.97 -4.91 -10.21
N TYR A 174 14.49 -6.12 -10.39
CA TYR A 174 13.84 -7.18 -11.18
C TYR A 174 12.92 -8.08 -10.36
N LYS A 175 13.03 -8.04 -9.03
CA LYS A 175 12.26 -8.90 -8.11
C LYS A 175 10.98 -8.25 -7.62
N TYR A 176 10.90 -6.92 -7.67
CA TYR A 176 9.79 -6.17 -7.09
C TYR A 176 9.25 -5.13 -8.06
N LYS A 177 7.94 -4.87 -7.94
CA LYS A 177 7.28 -3.71 -8.56
C LYS A 177 7.53 -2.45 -7.75
N GLN A 178 7.48 -1.29 -8.40
CA GLN A 178 7.59 0.02 -7.76
C GLN A 178 6.51 0.33 -6.69
N THR A 179 5.41 -0.43 -6.62
CA THR A 179 4.37 -0.29 -5.58
C THR A 179 4.46 -1.33 -4.46
N SER A 180 5.55 -2.11 -4.41
CA SER A 180 5.72 -3.18 -3.43
C SER A 180 5.76 -2.65 -1.98
N GLY A 181 5.14 -3.37 -1.06
CA GLY A 181 5.23 -3.10 0.39
C GLY A 181 6.50 -3.65 1.04
N LYS A 182 7.40 -4.29 0.27
CA LYS A 182 8.65 -4.87 0.78
C LYS A 182 9.66 -3.78 1.13
N LYS A 183 10.37 -3.98 2.25
CA LYS A 183 11.55 -3.19 2.62
C LYS A 183 12.76 -3.68 1.83
N VAL A 184 13.54 -2.75 1.31
CA VAL A 184 14.82 -2.97 0.63
C VAL A 184 15.82 -1.92 1.11
N ILE A 185 17.09 -2.11 0.79
CA ILE A 185 18.15 -1.15 1.08
C ILE A 185 18.30 -0.21 -0.12
N TRP A 186 18.27 1.08 0.16
CA TRP A 186 18.45 2.18 -0.80
C TRP A 186 19.81 2.81 -0.58
N ARG A 187 20.43 3.31 -1.66
CA ARG A 187 21.64 4.11 -1.60
C ARG A 187 21.29 5.57 -1.88
N CYS A 188 21.61 6.46 -0.95
CA CYS A 188 21.45 7.88 -1.18
C CYS A 188 22.40 8.34 -2.32
N PRO A 189 21.92 9.05 -3.35
CA PRO A 189 22.77 9.48 -4.45
C PRO A 189 23.77 10.57 -4.05
N ASP A 190 23.50 11.32 -2.98
CA ASP A 190 24.29 12.48 -2.56
C ASP A 190 25.40 12.13 -1.56
N CYS A 191 25.13 11.21 -0.63
CA CYS A 191 26.08 10.84 0.43
C CYS A 191 26.35 9.34 0.54
N GLU A 192 25.79 8.53 -0.37
CA GLU A 192 25.99 7.07 -0.44
C GLU A 192 25.51 6.28 0.79
N THR A 193 24.95 6.95 1.80
CA THR A 193 24.36 6.32 2.98
C THR A 193 23.28 5.32 2.58
N THR A 194 23.34 4.13 3.17
CA THR A 194 22.36 3.08 2.96
C THR A 194 21.16 3.22 3.91
N ILE A 195 19.96 3.12 3.36
CA ILE A 195 18.70 3.41 4.07
C ILE A 195 17.76 2.23 3.88
N SER A 196 17.18 1.71 4.96
CA SER A 196 16.18 0.62 4.88
C SER A 196 14.76 1.17 4.89
N LYS A 197 14.06 1.12 3.74
CA LYS A 197 12.69 1.64 3.57
C LYS A 197 11.86 0.78 2.63
N LYS A 198 10.53 0.88 2.72
CA LYS A 198 9.62 0.21 1.78
C LYS A 198 9.69 0.85 0.40
N ILE A 199 9.57 0.03 -0.63
CA ILE A 199 9.54 0.48 -2.03
C ILE A 199 8.40 1.46 -2.31
N SER A 200 7.19 1.12 -1.88
CA SER A 200 6.01 1.99 -2.01
C SER A 200 6.19 3.34 -1.32
N ASP A 201 6.77 3.37 -0.12
CA ASP A 201 7.01 4.63 0.60
C ASP A 201 7.96 5.53 -0.19
N VAL A 202 9.08 4.99 -0.70
CA VAL A 202 10.06 5.75 -1.50
C VAL A 202 9.48 6.19 -2.84
N LYS A 203 8.66 5.36 -3.51
CA LYS A 203 7.98 5.76 -4.75
C LYS A 203 7.12 7.01 -4.56
N TRP A 204 6.33 7.04 -3.49
CA TRP A 204 5.32 8.09 -3.30
C TRP A 204 5.85 9.34 -2.60
N GLN A 205 6.84 9.20 -1.72
CA GLN A 205 7.37 10.31 -0.89
C GLN A 205 8.78 10.74 -1.30
N GLY A 206 9.45 9.98 -2.18
CA GLY A 206 10.86 10.16 -2.49
C GLY A 206 11.78 9.53 -1.42
N LEU A 207 13.07 9.38 -1.78
CA LEU A 207 14.08 8.88 -0.84
C LEU A 207 14.59 10.02 0.03
N TYR A 208 14.02 10.17 1.21
CA TYR A 208 14.53 11.07 2.23
C TYR A 208 15.72 10.46 2.97
N CYS A 209 16.88 11.10 2.87
CA CYS A 209 18.13 10.68 3.50
C CYS A 209 18.31 11.27 4.92
N PRO A 210 18.49 10.44 5.96
CA PRO A 210 18.67 10.91 7.34
C PRO A 210 19.98 11.67 7.59
N VAL A 211 20.93 11.64 6.65
CA VAL A 211 22.25 12.28 6.79
C VAL A 211 22.29 13.63 6.09
N CYS A 212 21.90 13.69 4.81
CA CYS A 212 22.06 14.90 3.99
C CYS A 212 20.78 15.71 3.78
N SER A 213 19.59 15.14 3.97
CA SER A 213 18.33 15.84 3.65
C SER A 213 18.13 17.07 4.54
N ASP A 214 17.70 18.19 3.94
CA ASP A 214 17.44 19.44 4.67
C ASP A 214 16.25 19.37 5.63
N GLY A 215 15.35 18.41 5.41
CA GLY A 215 14.21 18.19 6.29
C GLY A 215 14.54 17.42 7.57
N VAL A 216 15.81 17.02 7.80
CA VAL A 216 16.26 16.34 9.04
C VAL A 216 16.85 17.39 9.96
N SER A 217 16.46 17.37 11.24
CA SER A 217 17.07 18.25 12.24
C SER A 217 18.57 17.94 12.39
N LEU A 218 19.39 18.95 12.72
CA LEU A 218 20.82 18.72 12.97
C LEU A 218 21.05 17.70 14.08
N GLY A 219 20.17 17.67 15.09
CA GLY A 219 20.24 16.72 16.19
C GLY A 219 20.07 15.27 15.74
N GLU A 220 19.04 15.00 14.94
CA GLU A 220 18.83 13.67 14.38
C GLU A 220 19.96 13.26 13.44
N LYS A 221 20.50 14.18 12.61
CA LYS A 221 21.66 13.88 11.76
C LYS A 221 22.85 13.40 12.58
N ILE A 222 23.18 14.13 13.66
CA ILE A 222 24.30 13.79 14.55
C ILE A 222 24.05 12.44 15.22
N MET A 223 22.86 12.21 15.79
CA MET A 223 22.52 10.95 16.45
C MET A 223 22.55 9.76 15.47
N TYR A 224 22.00 9.93 14.27
CA TYR A 224 22.03 8.90 13.23
C TYR A 224 23.47 8.50 12.86
N CYS A 225 24.34 9.49 12.64
CA CYS A 225 25.74 9.23 12.28
C CYS A 225 26.50 8.60 13.45
N LEU A 226 26.27 9.06 14.68
CA LEU A 226 26.86 8.47 15.89
C LEU A 226 26.52 6.98 16.02
N LEU A 227 25.24 6.62 15.92
CA LEU A 227 24.82 5.23 16.04
C LEU A 227 25.39 4.35 14.92
N LYS A 228 25.57 4.90 13.72
CA LYS A 228 26.24 4.21 12.60
C LYS A 228 27.73 4.02 12.85
N GLU A 229 28.42 5.04 13.34
CA GLU A 229 29.86 4.97 13.65
C GLU A 229 30.14 3.94 14.75
N LEU A 230 29.26 3.89 15.75
CA LEU A 230 29.30 2.87 16.80
C LEU A 230 28.84 1.47 16.33
N ASN A 231 28.48 1.31 15.06
CA ASN A 231 27.97 0.08 14.46
C ASN A 231 26.77 -0.53 15.22
N ILE A 232 25.88 0.33 15.70
CA ILE A 232 24.66 -0.06 16.42
C ILE A 232 23.54 -0.29 15.41
N ASP A 233 22.79 -1.38 15.57
CA ASP A 233 21.56 -1.61 14.81
C ASP A 233 20.38 -0.85 15.44
N PHE A 234 19.65 -0.09 14.62
CA PHE A 234 18.54 0.74 15.06
C PHE A 234 17.48 0.93 13.97
N ASP A 235 16.25 1.13 14.40
CA ASP A 235 15.16 1.62 13.56
C ASP A 235 15.06 3.15 13.68
N TYR A 236 15.23 3.86 12.56
CA TYR A 236 15.05 5.31 12.47
C TYR A 236 13.62 5.68 12.06
N ASP A 237 13.06 6.72 12.70
CA ASP A 237 11.73 7.28 12.47
C ASP A 237 10.67 6.17 12.30
N SER A 238 10.41 5.43 13.36
CA SER A 238 9.62 4.20 13.26
C SER A 238 8.51 4.11 14.30
N ALA A 239 7.32 3.68 13.86
CA ALA A 239 6.23 3.29 14.76
C ALA A 239 6.39 1.82 15.17
N LYS A 240 6.02 1.51 16.42
CA LYS A 240 6.01 0.15 16.95
C LYS A 240 4.58 -0.39 17.09
N TYR A 241 4.40 -1.70 17.05
CA TYR A 241 3.05 -2.30 17.14
C TYR A 241 2.30 -1.87 18.41
N TRP A 242 3.02 -1.67 19.52
CA TRP A 242 2.49 -1.25 20.82
C TRP A 242 2.32 0.28 20.94
N SER A 243 2.88 1.06 20.02
CA SER A 243 2.94 2.53 20.11
C SER A 243 1.67 3.27 19.68
N GLN A 244 0.59 2.53 19.34
CA GLN A 244 -0.65 3.11 18.82
C GLN A 244 -0.44 4.06 17.62
N GLY A 245 0.55 3.74 16.78
CA GLY A 245 0.90 4.54 15.60
C GLY A 245 1.83 5.73 15.88
N LYS A 246 2.28 5.94 17.13
CA LYS A 246 3.29 6.96 17.45
C LYS A 246 4.68 6.52 16.96
N ARG A 247 5.40 7.45 16.34
CA ARG A 247 6.76 7.22 15.81
C ARG A 247 7.77 7.78 16.80
N TYR A 248 8.89 7.09 16.93
CA TYR A 248 10.04 7.50 17.73
C TYR A 248 11.21 7.77 16.79
N ASP A 249 12.04 8.78 17.10
CA ASP A 249 13.18 9.16 16.26
C ASP A 249 14.16 8.00 16.08
N PHE A 250 14.56 7.35 17.18
CA PHE A 250 15.40 6.16 17.16
C PHE A 250 14.90 5.10 18.14
N TYR A 251 14.93 3.85 17.69
CA TYR A 251 14.71 2.67 18.52
C TYR A 251 15.84 1.69 18.34
N ILE A 252 16.47 1.28 19.45
CA ILE A 252 17.59 0.35 19.48
C ILE A 252 17.09 -0.97 20.10
N PRO A 253 16.80 -2.00 19.27
CA PRO A 253 16.17 -3.24 19.75
C PRO A 253 17.02 -3.98 20.78
N SER A 254 18.34 -4.01 20.58
CA SER A 254 19.30 -4.77 21.41
C SER A 254 19.32 -4.31 22.88
N HIS A 255 19.00 -3.05 23.14
CA HIS A 255 19.04 -2.44 24.47
C HIS A 255 17.64 -2.09 25.00
N LYS A 256 16.57 -2.42 24.25
CA LYS A 256 15.20 -1.93 24.54
C LYS A 256 15.23 -0.43 24.86
N MET A 257 15.80 0.34 23.93
CA MET A 257 16.04 1.77 24.13
C MET A 257 15.35 2.59 23.06
N ILE A 258 14.80 3.74 23.48
CA ILE A 258 14.26 4.78 22.63
C ILE A 258 15.07 6.04 22.87
N ILE A 259 15.40 6.74 21.79
CA ILE A 259 16.03 8.07 21.84
C ILE A 259 15.14 9.02 21.04
N GLU A 260 14.75 10.13 21.66
CA GLU A 260 14.02 11.23 21.03
C GLU A 260 14.87 12.50 21.08
N VAL A 261 14.97 13.20 19.95
CA VAL A 261 15.83 14.35 19.77
C VAL A 261 14.98 15.61 19.66
N HIS A 262 14.83 16.33 20.77
CA HIS A 262 13.90 17.45 20.86
C HIS A 262 14.53 18.75 20.35
N GLY A 263 14.00 19.26 19.23
CA GLY A 263 14.37 20.57 18.65
C GLY A 263 13.72 21.78 19.33
N LEU A 264 13.95 22.98 18.78
CA LEU A 264 13.42 24.26 19.32
C LEU A 264 11.88 24.30 19.40
N GLN A 265 11.20 23.54 18.55
CA GLN A 265 9.73 23.47 18.47
C GLN A 265 9.10 23.00 19.78
N HIS A 266 9.79 22.16 20.57
CA HIS A 266 9.34 21.73 21.90
C HIS A 266 9.40 22.83 22.99
N TYR A 267 10.02 23.97 22.70
CA TYR A 267 10.35 25.00 23.69
C TYR A 267 9.80 26.40 23.36
N LYS A 268 9.21 26.60 22.17
CA LYS A 268 8.57 27.86 21.77
C LYS A 268 7.35 27.59 20.89
N GLU A 269 6.28 28.37 21.07
CA GLU A 269 5.11 28.38 20.19
C GLU A 269 5.56 28.49 18.73
N SER A 270 5.25 27.47 17.93
CA SER A 270 5.57 27.47 16.51
C SER A 270 4.30 27.25 15.69
N PHE A 271 3.95 28.28 14.91
CA PHE A 271 3.00 28.25 13.79
C PHE A 271 1.52 27.92 14.07
N GLU A 272 0.88 28.57 15.05
CA GLU A 272 -0.59 28.59 15.16
C GLU A 272 -1.29 29.02 13.85
N ARG A 273 -0.64 29.87 13.05
CA ARG A 273 -1.18 30.38 11.77
C ARG A 273 -1.28 29.36 10.63
N ILE A 274 -0.69 28.16 10.76
CA ILE A 274 -0.60 27.18 9.65
C ILE A 274 -1.24 25.82 10.03
N GLY A 275 -1.91 25.73 11.20
CA GLY A 275 -2.56 24.49 11.63
C GLY A 275 -1.60 23.43 12.18
N GLY A 276 -0.43 23.85 12.68
CA GLY A 276 0.46 23.01 13.47
C GLY A 276 -0.08 22.73 14.87
N LYS A 277 0.49 21.73 15.57
CA LYS A 277 0.14 21.44 16.97
C LYS A 277 0.56 22.58 17.88
N THR A 278 -0.24 22.85 18.91
CA THR A 278 0.14 23.81 19.96
C THR A 278 1.29 23.25 20.82
N LEU A 279 2.02 24.13 21.50
CA LEU A 279 3.08 23.73 22.43
C LEU A 279 2.57 22.76 23.52
N LEU A 280 1.33 22.95 23.98
CA LEU A 280 0.67 22.07 24.95
C LEU A 280 0.40 20.68 24.34
N GLU A 281 -0.11 20.62 23.11
CA GLU A 281 -0.37 19.36 22.40
C GLU A 281 0.93 18.59 22.10
N GLU A 282 2.03 19.28 21.81
CA GLU A 282 3.35 18.65 21.65
C GLU A 282 3.83 18.05 22.98
N GLN A 283 3.76 18.80 24.07
CA GLN A 283 4.15 18.33 25.40
C GLN A 283 3.29 17.16 25.89
N GLU A 284 1.98 17.18 25.63
CA GLU A 284 1.08 16.06 25.93
C GLU A 284 1.41 14.83 25.09
N ASN A 285 1.70 15.03 23.80
CA ASN A 285 2.11 13.95 22.90
C ASN A 285 3.43 13.30 23.34
N ASP A 286 4.41 14.08 23.80
CA ASP A 286 5.70 13.57 24.28
C ASP A 286 5.54 12.79 25.60
N LYS A 287 4.75 13.33 26.53
CA LYS A 287 4.38 12.61 27.78
C LYS A 287 3.72 11.27 27.47
N TYR A 288 2.79 11.26 26.51
CA TYR A 288 2.08 10.06 26.11
C TYR A 288 3.01 9.04 25.42
N LYS A 289 3.89 9.49 24.52
CA LYS A 289 4.94 8.66 23.90
C LYS A 289 5.83 7.98 24.94
N LYS A 290 6.26 8.73 25.96
CA LYS A 290 7.08 8.25 27.07
C LYS A 290 6.33 7.26 27.96
N GLN A 291 5.05 7.50 28.21
CA GLN A 291 4.17 6.57 28.94
C GLN A 291 4.05 5.24 28.20
N LEU A 292 3.71 5.27 26.89
CA LEU A 292 3.61 4.07 26.06
C LEU A 292 4.91 3.25 26.05
N ALA A 293 6.06 3.91 26.01
CA ALA A 293 7.36 3.26 26.09
C ALA A 293 7.59 2.55 27.44
N LYS A 294 7.24 3.21 28.55
CA LYS A 294 7.40 2.65 29.92
C LYS A 294 6.48 1.46 30.19
N GLU A 295 5.24 1.53 29.72
CA GLU A 295 4.25 0.45 29.87
C GLU A 295 4.66 -0.80 29.10
N ASN A 296 5.44 -0.65 28.03
CA ASN A 296 5.96 -1.77 27.25
C ASN A 296 7.36 -2.21 27.71
N GLY A 297 7.41 -3.03 28.77
CA GLY A 297 8.55 -3.93 29.04
C GLY A 297 9.86 -3.28 29.51
N THR A 298 9.78 -2.21 30.29
CA THR A 298 10.92 -1.45 30.85
C THR A 298 11.86 -0.91 29.77
N MET A 299 11.28 -0.19 28.81
CA MET A 299 12.06 0.51 27.79
C MET A 299 12.87 1.65 28.41
N THR A 300 14.17 1.71 28.14
CA THR A 300 14.99 2.88 28.46
C THR A 300 14.62 4.02 27.51
N TYR A 301 14.27 5.19 28.04
CA TYR A 301 13.84 6.34 27.25
C TYR A 301 14.79 7.52 27.47
N ILE A 302 15.55 7.87 26.43
CA ILE A 302 16.55 8.94 26.44
C ILE A 302 16.04 10.12 25.64
N GLU A 303 16.17 11.32 26.20
CA GLU A 303 15.83 12.58 25.54
C GLU A 303 17.13 13.36 25.31
N VAL A 304 17.33 13.83 24.08
CA VAL A 304 18.47 14.66 23.69
C VAL A 304 17.97 16.07 23.41
N ASP A 305 18.55 17.07 24.09
CA ASP A 305 18.22 18.48 23.88
C ASP A 305 18.96 19.01 22.65
N ALA A 306 18.22 19.22 21.56
CA ALA A 306 18.69 19.81 20.32
C ALA A 306 18.01 21.16 20.02
N LYS A 307 17.59 21.90 21.07
CA LYS A 307 16.91 23.21 20.89
C LYS A 307 17.74 24.23 20.13
N LYS A 308 19.07 24.16 20.23
CA LYS A 308 19.98 24.96 19.42
C LYS A 308 20.49 24.08 18.29
N SER A 309 20.24 24.47 17.04
CA SER A 309 20.88 23.87 15.86
C SER A 309 22.37 24.26 15.79
N ASN A 310 23.14 23.77 16.74
CA ASN A 310 24.57 23.98 16.87
C ASN A 310 25.23 22.64 17.23
N PHE A 311 26.26 22.26 16.49
CA PHE A 311 26.91 20.96 16.65
C PHE A 311 27.44 20.74 18.06
N GLU A 312 28.21 21.70 18.58
CA GLU A 312 28.84 21.59 19.90
C GLU A 312 27.79 21.53 21.03
N TYR A 313 26.70 22.28 20.90
CA TYR A 313 25.58 22.21 21.84
C TYR A 313 24.96 20.82 21.90
N ILE A 314 24.65 20.25 20.72
CA ILE A 314 24.00 18.94 20.61
C ILE A 314 24.97 17.84 21.07
N LYS A 315 26.24 17.90 20.66
CA LYS A 315 27.30 16.98 21.10
C LYS A 315 27.36 16.90 22.63
N ASN A 316 27.42 18.05 23.30
CA ASN A 316 27.46 18.11 24.76
C ASN A 316 26.15 17.61 25.38
N SER A 317 24.99 17.86 24.75
CA SER A 317 23.73 17.28 25.21
C SER A 317 23.76 15.75 25.16
N ILE A 318 24.20 15.16 24.04
CA ILE A 318 24.32 13.70 23.89
C ILE A 318 25.26 13.11 24.95
N LEU A 319 26.44 13.71 25.12
CA LEU A 319 27.45 13.29 26.12
C LEU A 319 26.95 13.37 27.57
N SER A 320 25.96 14.22 27.85
CA SER A 320 25.35 14.33 29.18
C SER A 320 24.30 13.25 29.47
N THR A 321 23.86 12.49 28.46
CA THR A 321 22.87 11.42 28.64
C THR A 321 23.51 10.08 29.01
N ASP A 322 22.71 9.13 29.48
CA ASP A 322 23.18 7.79 29.83
C ASP A 322 23.63 6.95 28.61
N ILE A 323 23.42 7.43 27.37
CA ILE A 323 23.84 6.74 26.14
C ILE A 323 25.34 6.41 26.14
N VAL A 324 26.14 7.29 26.73
CA VAL A 324 27.59 7.14 26.87
C VAL A 324 27.92 5.91 27.71
N LYS A 325 27.16 5.65 28.78
CA LYS A 325 27.36 4.50 29.66
C LYS A 325 26.94 3.19 29.00
N PHE A 326 25.87 3.23 28.21
CA PHE A 326 25.36 2.03 27.52
C PHE A 326 26.31 1.55 26.42
N PHE A 327 26.90 2.46 25.66
CA PHE A 327 27.73 2.11 24.50
C PHE A 327 29.24 2.32 24.72
N ASN A 328 29.64 2.86 25.87
CA ASN A 328 31.03 3.03 26.29
C ASN A 328 31.91 3.72 25.23
N PHE A 329 31.52 4.91 24.80
CA PHE A 329 32.28 5.74 23.86
C PHE A 329 32.70 7.08 24.48
N GLU A 330 33.75 7.70 23.95
CA GLU A 330 34.24 9.00 24.40
C GLU A 330 33.93 10.12 23.38
N ALA A 331 34.25 11.37 23.73
CA ALA A 331 33.93 12.53 22.90
C ALA A 331 34.69 12.58 21.56
N ASP A 332 35.71 11.75 21.39
CA ASP A 332 36.54 11.59 20.20
C ASP A 332 35.80 10.91 19.03
N VAL A 333 34.81 10.05 19.29
CA VAL A 333 33.97 9.46 18.24
C VAL A 333 33.33 10.53 17.35
N PHE A 334 33.04 11.71 17.90
CA PHE A 334 32.47 12.83 17.14
C PHE A 334 33.45 13.47 16.16
N ASN A 335 34.75 13.21 16.28
CA ASN A 335 35.74 13.63 15.29
C ASN A 335 35.65 12.73 14.04
N GLU A 336 35.35 11.45 14.24
CA GLU A 336 35.14 10.44 13.19
C GLU A 336 33.74 10.54 12.56
N ILE A 337 32.77 11.15 13.27
CA ILE A 337 31.53 11.67 12.69
C ILE A 337 31.86 12.86 11.77
N SER A 338 32.59 12.58 10.71
CA SER A 338 32.62 13.44 9.56
C SER A 338 31.22 13.36 8.98
N PHE A 339 30.55 14.51 8.91
CA PHE A 339 29.43 14.70 8.01
C PHE A 339 29.99 14.42 6.61
N GLU A 340 29.96 13.15 6.17
CA GLU A 340 30.22 12.76 4.79
C GLU A 340 29.04 13.25 3.93
N ILE A 341 28.84 14.57 3.91
CA ILE A 341 28.05 15.25 2.90
C ILE A 341 28.94 15.23 1.66
N LYS A 342 29.17 14.05 1.08
CA LYS A 342 30.10 13.89 -0.04
C LYS A 342 29.63 14.69 -1.26
N LYS A 343 28.34 14.95 -1.44
CA LYS A 343 27.78 15.70 -2.60
C LYS A 343 26.46 16.45 -2.31
N GLY A 344 26.36 17.14 -1.17
CA GLY A 344 25.16 17.95 -0.84
C GLY A 344 25.37 19.45 -1.02
N PHE A 345 24.29 20.25 -1.04
CA PHE A 345 24.40 21.71 -1.09
C PHE A 345 25.25 22.28 0.05
N THR A 346 25.19 21.67 1.23
CA THR A 346 25.97 22.07 2.41
C THR A 346 27.47 21.96 2.20
N SER A 347 27.98 20.82 1.70
CA SER A 347 29.42 20.65 1.47
C SER A 347 29.92 21.45 0.28
N ARG A 348 29.11 21.55 -0.78
CA ARG A 348 29.40 22.44 -1.92
C ARG A 348 29.51 23.90 -1.44
N ALA A 349 28.62 24.34 -0.55
CA ALA A 349 28.73 25.68 0.04
C ALA A 349 30.05 25.85 0.84
N TRP A 350 30.50 24.83 1.58
CA TRP A 350 31.79 24.86 2.29
C TRP A 350 32.98 24.97 1.33
N GLU A 351 33.02 24.13 0.30
CA GLU A 351 34.07 24.13 -0.73
C GLU A 351 34.12 25.47 -1.47
N MET A 352 32.96 25.97 -1.89
CA MET A 352 32.84 27.25 -2.57
C MET A 352 33.32 28.41 -1.69
N TRP A 353 32.94 28.41 -0.41
CA TRP A 353 33.43 29.41 0.55
C TRP A 353 34.95 29.33 0.74
N ASN A 354 35.50 28.14 0.92
CA ASN A 354 36.94 27.94 1.05
C ASN A 354 37.70 28.31 -0.22
N SER A 355 37.05 28.23 -1.40
CA SER A 355 37.59 28.72 -2.67
C SER A 355 37.52 30.25 -2.83
N GLY A 356 36.96 30.97 -1.85
CA GLY A 356 36.89 32.43 -1.81
C GLY A 356 35.58 33.05 -2.30
N LYS A 357 34.55 32.25 -2.61
CA LYS A 357 33.25 32.76 -3.04
C LYS A 357 32.48 33.41 -1.88
N SER A 358 31.79 34.50 -2.17
CA SER A 358 30.85 35.18 -1.26
C SER A 358 29.55 34.41 -1.10
N ILE A 359 28.76 34.76 -0.07
CA ILE A 359 27.44 34.15 0.17
C ILE A 359 26.53 34.32 -1.05
N ASN A 360 26.54 35.48 -1.70
CA ASN A 360 25.68 35.77 -2.84
C ASN A 360 26.04 34.89 -4.05
N GLU A 361 27.34 34.72 -4.33
CA GLU A 361 27.79 33.83 -5.41
C GLU A 361 27.42 32.36 -5.14
N ILE A 362 27.51 31.92 -3.88
CA ILE A 362 27.09 30.57 -3.49
C ILE A 362 25.57 30.41 -3.61
N SER A 363 24.81 31.42 -3.18
CA SER A 363 23.35 31.50 -3.24
C SER A 363 22.83 31.37 -4.67
N GLU A 364 23.40 32.11 -5.62
CA GLU A 364 23.04 32.06 -7.04
C GLU A 364 23.35 30.70 -7.68
N GLU A 365 24.53 30.13 -7.42
CA GLU A 365 24.95 28.87 -8.03
C GLU A 365 24.19 27.66 -7.48
N LEU A 366 23.96 27.64 -6.17
CA LEU A 366 23.19 26.56 -5.52
C LEU A 366 21.67 26.79 -5.62
N LYS A 367 21.24 27.96 -6.06
CA LYS A 367 19.82 28.39 -6.11
C LYS A 367 19.14 28.29 -4.75
N LEU A 368 19.83 28.74 -3.70
CA LEU A 368 19.37 28.69 -2.31
C LEU A 368 19.43 30.07 -1.68
N HIS A 369 18.48 30.40 -0.81
CA HIS A 369 18.48 31.69 -0.12
C HIS A 369 19.73 31.90 0.76
N ASP A 370 20.23 33.13 0.85
CA ASP A 370 21.45 33.50 1.60
C ASP A 370 21.43 33.04 3.07
N THR A 371 20.25 33.02 3.69
CA THR A 371 20.09 32.54 5.08
C THR A 371 20.39 31.04 5.20
N THR A 372 20.02 30.25 4.20
CA THR A 372 20.35 28.82 4.13
C THR A 372 21.84 28.62 3.95
N ILE A 373 22.46 29.40 3.07
CA ILE A 373 23.92 29.37 2.85
C ILE A 373 24.65 29.74 4.15
N ARG A 374 24.26 30.81 4.85
CA ARG A 374 24.84 31.16 6.16
C ARG A 374 24.76 30.01 7.16
N ARG A 375 23.59 29.36 7.29
CA ARG A 375 23.42 28.20 8.17
C ARG A 375 24.36 27.05 7.80
N TYR A 376 24.54 26.78 6.51
CA TYR A 376 25.52 25.77 6.06
C TYR A 376 26.93 26.15 6.44
N LEU A 377 27.35 27.40 6.22
CA LEU A 377 28.69 27.87 6.54
C LEU A 377 28.95 27.90 8.06
N GLU A 378 27.95 28.28 8.88
CA GLU A 378 28.03 28.21 10.35
C GLU A 378 28.25 26.77 10.83
N LEU A 379 27.52 25.82 10.24
CA LEU A 379 27.74 24.40 10.50
C LEU A 379 29.16 23.99 10.08
N GLY A 380 29.60 24.37 8.87
CA GLY A 380 30.94 24.08 8.37
C GLY A 380 32.04 24.63 9.27
N TYR A 381 31.88 25.84 9.80
CA TYR A 381 32.82 26.43 10.76
C TYR A 381 32.86 25.65 12.08
N SER A 382 31.70 25.29 12.62
CA SER A 382 31.65 24.49 13.86
C SER A 382 32.30 23.10 13.73
N LEU A 383 32.34 22.56 12.51
CA LEU A 383 32.96 21.28 12.18
C LEU A 383 34.41 21.41 11.70
N GLY A 384 34.99 22.62 11.66
CA GLY A 384 36.33 22.87 11.12
C GLY A 384 36.45 22.61 9.61
N LYS A 385 35.33 22.58 8.87
CA LYS A 385 35.27 22.31 7.43
C LYS A 385 35.33 23.57 6.57
N CYS A 386 35.05 24.76 7.12
CA CYS A 386 35.23 26.01 6.40
C CYS A 386 35.66 27.17 7.30
N SER A 387 36.19 28.22 6.70
CA SER A 387 36.75 29.41 7.39
C SER A 387 35.71 30.48 7.79
N PHE A 388 34.41 30.18 7.71
CA PHE A 388 33.34 31.14 7.91
C PHE A 388 33.27 31.65 9.36
N LYS A 389 33.76 32.86 9.63
CA LYS A 389 33.69 33.47 10.97
C LYS A 389 32.30 34.03 11.25
N ILE A 390 31.68 33.54 12.33
CA ILE A 390 30.44 34.12 12.86
C ILE A 390 30.75 35.54 13.35
N LYS A 391 30.16 36.57 12.73
CA LYS A 391 30.15 37.91 13.32
C LYS A 391 29.25 37.84 14.56
N GLN A 392 29.85 37.81 15.75
CA GLN A 392 29.09 38.03 16.98
C GLN A 392 28.41 39.40 16.86
N ARG A 393 27.08 39.41 16.96
CA ARG A 393 26.29 40.63 17.10
C ARG A 393 26.05 40.90 18.58
#